data_AF-A0A2D6QXQ3-F1
#
_entry.id   AF-A0A2D6QXQ3-F1
#
_cell.length_a   1.000
_cell.length_b   1.000
_cell.length_c   1.000
_cell.angle_alpha   90.00
_cell.angle_beta   90.00
_cell.angle_gamma   90.00
#
_symmetry.space_group_name_H-M   'P 1'
#
loop_
_entity.id
_entity.type
_entity.pdbx_description
1 polymer ?
#
loop_
_entity_poly.entity_id
_entity_poly.type
_entity_poly.pdbx_seq_one_letter_code
_entity_poly.pdbx_strand_id
1 'polypeptide(L)' 'MTAERDPLKGFTEARLSCGCRLGFRAGVEGSPVLVMVERKASTCPLTFHVEGLAVYDHREALRPPTRPHLSEEEGYEEEG' A
#
# COMPACT_ATOMS: atom_id res chain seq x y z
N MET A 1 -18.46 -17.57 -12.76
CA MET A 1 -18.87 -16.41 -11.93
C MET A 1 -18.20 -16.59 -10.58
N THR A 2 -16.92 -16.23 -10.50
CA THR A 2 -16.14 -16.30 -9.26
C THR A 2 -16.76 -15.30 -8.29
N ALA A 3 -17.16 -15.74 -7.10
CA ALA A 3 -17.64 -14.83 -6.07
C ALA A 3 -16.57 -13.77 -5.81
N GLU A 4 -16.83 -12.53 -6.21
CA GLU A 4 -16.01 -11.38 -5.82
C GLU A 4 -16.06 -11.32 -4.30
N ARG A 5 -14.98 -11.80 -3.64
CA ARG A 5 -14.75 -11.52 -2.23
C ARG A 5 -14.74 -10.00 -2.10
N ASP A 6 -15.53 -9.48 -1.16
CA ASP A 6 -15.50 -8.07 -0.80
C ASP A 6 -14.03 -7.60 -0.70
N PRO A 7 -13.55 -6.75 -1.63
CA PRO A 7 -12.13 -6.43 -1.72
C PRO A 7 -11.65 -5.69 -0.48
N LEU A 8 -12.58 -5.03 0.22
CA LEU A 8 -12.32 -4.29 1.43
C LEU A 8 -12.38 -5.16 2.68
N LYS A 9 -12.96 -6.36 2.65
CA LYS A 9 -13.14 -7.25 3.82
C LYS A 9 -13.71 -6.53 5.05
N GLY A 10 -14.56 -5.53 4.84
CA GLY A 10 -15.09 -4.66 5.90
C GLY A 10 -14.13 -3.60 6.46
N PHE A 11 -12.92 -3.44 5.93
CA PHE A 11 -12.03 -2.34 6.28
C PHE A 11 -12.54 -1.01 5.70
N THR A 12 -12.69 -0.01 6.57
CA THR A 12 -13.16 1.33 6.20
C THR A 12 -12.09 2.39 6.42
N GLU A 13 -11.30 2.25 7.49
CA GLU A 13 -10.26 3.20 7.86
C GLU A 13 -9.06 2.55 8.57
N ALA A 14 -7.92 3.24 8.55
CA ALA A 14 -6.74 2.88 9.33
C ALA A 14 -6.02 4.13 9.86
N ARG A 15 -5.17 3.93 10.87
CA ARG A 15 -4.29 4.99 11.38
C ARG A 15 -2.84 4.57 11.22
N LEU A 16 -2.05 5.43 10.58
CA LEU A 16 -0.61 5.23 10.42
C LEU A 16 0.14 5.64 11.69
N SER A 17 1.35 5.11 11.86
CA SER A 17 2.25 5.47 12.97
C SER A 17 2.61 6.96 13.02
N CYS A 18 2.65 7.63 11.86
CA CYS A 18 2.82 9.08 11.77
C CYS A 18 1.59 9.90 12.21
N GLY A 19 0.50 9.23 12.59
CA GLY A 19 -0.75 9.82 13.05
C GLY A 19 -1.80 10.07 11.97
N CYS A 20 -1.45 9.99 10.68
CA CYS A 20 -2.39 10.17 9.57
C CYS A 20 -3.52 9.12 9.59
N ARG A 21 -4.71 9.53 9.17
CA ARG A 21 -5.86 8.65 8.96
C ARG A 21 -5.95 8.28 7.48
N LEU A 22 -6.16 7.01 7.22
CA LEU A 22 -6.39 6.45 5.89
C LEU A 22 -7.84 6.03 5.75
N GLY A 23 -8.37 6.19 4.54
CA GLY A 23 -9.66 5.64 4.12
C GLY A 23 -9.46 4.57 3.05
N PHE A 24 -10.23 3.50 3.15
CA PHE A 24 -10.25 2.43 2.17
C PHE A 24 -11.48 2.56 1.27
N ARG A 25 -11.28 2.41 -0.03
CA ARG A 25 -12.36 2.49 -1.04
C ARG A 25 -12.23 1.36 -2.03
N ALA A 26 -13.36 0.96 -2.60
CA ALA A 26 -13.37 0.09 -3.76
C ALA A 26 -12.52 0.74 -4.85
N GLY A 27 -11.56 -0.02 -5.38
CA GLY A 27 -10.67 0.47 -6.41
C GLY A 27 -11.26 0.29 -7.82
N VAL A 28 -10.38 0.25 -8.81
CA VAL A 28 -10.72 0.11 -10.24
C VAL A 28 -10.12 -1.18 -10.78
N GLU A 29 -10.41 -1.51 -12.04
CA GLU A 29 -9.83 -2.69 -12.70
C GLU A 29 -8.30 -2.74 -12.51
N GLY A 30 -7.75 -3.87 -12.06
CA GLY A 30 -6.30 -3.99 -11.79
C GLY A 30 -5.81 -3.33 -10.49
N SER A 31 -6.66 -2.65 -9.72
CA SER A 31 -6.37 -2.30 -8.32
C SER A 31 -7.65 -2.43 -7.49
N PRO A 32 -7.90 -3.58 -6.85
CA PRO A 32 -9.18 -3.84 -6.19
C PRO A 32 -9.47 -2.91 -5.00
N VAL A 33 -8.43 -2.29 -4.45
CA VAL A 33 -8.50 -1.39 -3.30
C VAL A 33 -7.76 -0.09 -3.61
N LEU A 34 -8.36 1.03 -3.22
CA LEU A 34 -7.71 2.34 -3.19
C LEU A 34 -7.56 2.77 -1.73
N VAL A 35 -6.34 3.19 -1.34
CA VAL A 35 -6.05 3.69 0.01
C VAL A 35 -5.60 5.14 -0.09
N MET A 36 -6.30 6.03 0.61
CA MET A 36 -6.04 7.47 0.56
C MET A 36 -5.78 8.04 1.95
N VAL A 37 -4.98 9.10 2.04
CA VAL A 37 -4.88 9.90 3.26
C VAL A 37 -6.15 10.74 3.39
N GLU A 38 -7.06 10.32 4.26
CA GLU A 38 -8.27 11.10 4.55
C GLU A 38 -7.97 12.30 5.43
N ARG A 39 -7.01 12.16 6.36
CA ARG A 39 -6.59 13.26 7.22
C ARG A 39 -5.10 13.19 7.51
N LYS A 40 -4.38 14.28 7.26
CA LYS A 40 -2.97 14.44 7.57
C LYS A 40 -2.86 14.89 9.02
N ALA A 41 -2.09 14.15 9.83
CA ALA A 41 -1.78 14.62 11.18
C ALA A 41 -0.83 15.81 11.12
N SER A 42 -1.04 16.79 12.00
CA SER A 42 -0.14 17.95 12.15
C SER A 42 1.28 17.56 12.55
N THR A 43 1.43 16.40 13.22
CA THR A 43 2.71 15.84 13.64
C THR A 43 3.37 14.96 12.58
N CYS A 44 2.75 14.76 11.41
CA CYS A 44 3.28 13.86 10.39
C CYS A 44 4.51 14.47 9.72
N PRO A 45 5.71 13.87 9.86
CA PRO A 45 6.94 14.43 9.27
C PRO A 45 7.05 14.13 7.77
N LEU A 46 6.21 13.23 7.24
CA LEU A 46 6.27 12.80 5.84
C LEU A 46 5.61 13.85 4.95
N THR A 47 6.41 14.49 4.11
CA THR A 47 5.95 15.49 3.12
C THR A 47 5.04 14.88 2.07
N PHE A 48 5.25 13.60 1.73
CA PHE A 48 4.47 12.88 0.72
C PHE A 48 3.08 12.46 1.21
N HIS A 49 2.79 12.52 2.51
CA HIS A 49 1.42 12.36 2.99
C HIS A 49 0.67 13.67 2.81
N VAL A 50 -0.23 13.72 1.84
CA VAL A 50 -1.07 14.88 1.53
C VAL A 50 -2.52 14.46 1.65
N GLU A 51 -3.37 15.27 2.27
CA GLU A 51 -4.81 14.98 2.37
C GLU A 51 -5.42 14.83 0.97
N GLY A 52 -6.21 13.77 0.78
CA GLY A 52 -6.80 13.40 -0.51
C GLY A 52 -5.86 12.63 -1.43
N LEU A 53 -4.59 12.43 -1.08
CA LEU A 53 -3.64 11.69 -1.92
C LEU A 53 -3.75 10.18 -1.70
N ALA A 54 -3.71 9.42 -2.79
CA ALA A 54 -3.58 7.96 -2.75
C ALA A 54 -2.17 7.57 -2.28
N VAL A 55 -2.09 6.66 -1.31
CA VAL A 55 -0.82 6.13 -0.76
C VAL A 55 -0.55 4.70 -1.17
N TYR A 56 -1.54 4.02 -1.74
CA TYR A 56 -1.40 2.68 -2.29
C TYR A 56 -2.09 2.60 -3.65
N ASP A 57 -1.33 2.12 -4.63
CA ASP A 57 -1.81 1.68 -5.93
C ASP A 57 -1.33 0.24 -6.15
N HIS A 58 -2.26 -0.69 -6.36
CA HIS A 58 -1.93 -2.11 -6.49
C HIS A 58 -1.07 -2.40 -7.73
N ARG A 59 -1.29 -1.66 -8.82
CA ARG A 59 -0.57 -1.89 -10.08
C ARG A 59 0.90 -1.48 -9.91
N GLU A 60 1.15 -0.35 -9.25
CA GLU A 60 2.50 0.09 -8.93
C GLU A 60 3.20 -0.87 -7.95
N ALA A 61 2.46 -1.40 -6.96
CA ALA A 61 3.01 -2.40 -6.03
C ALA A 61 3.43 -3.72 -6.71
N LEU A 62 2.84 -4.06 -7.85
CA LEU A 62 3.18 -5.25 -8.65
C LEU A 62 4.19 -4.97 -9.76
N ARG A 63 4.61 -3.71 -9.94
CA ARG A 63 5.56 -3.33 -10.98
C ARG A 63 6.93 -3.97 -10.69
N PRO A 64 7.65 -4.48 -11.71
CA PRO A 64 9.03 -4.92 -11.53
C PRO A 64 9.91 -3.81 -10.94
N PRO A 65 10.82 -4.13 -9.99
CA PRO A 65 11.69 -3.13 -9.37
C PRO A 65 12.59 -2.49 -10.42
N THR A 66 12.66 -1.16 -10.41
CA THR A 66 13.53 -0.39 -11.33
C THR A 66 14.95 -0.22 -10.81
N ARG A 67 15.20 -0.56 -9.55
CA ARG A 67 16.55 -0.59 -8.98
C ARG A 67 17.25 -1.84 -9.50
N PRO A 68 18.45 -1.72 -10.11
CA PRO A 68 19.26 -2.89 -10.43
C PRO A 68 19.45 -3.71 -9.15
N HIS A 69 19.06 -4.98 -9.20
CA HIS A 69 19.42 -5.91 -8.15
C HIS A 69 20.95 -6.06 -8.24
N LEU A 70 21.67 -5.59 -7.23
CA LEU A 70 23.05 -6.04 -7.04
C LEU A 70 22.91 -7.56 -6.88
N SER A 71 23.59 -8.30 -7.75
CA SER A 71 23.65 -9.77 -7.89
C SER A 71 22.85 -10.58 -6.87
N GLU A 72 22.03 -11.53 -7.35
CA GLU A 72 21.38 -12.56 -6.54
C GLU A 72 22.33 -12.99 -5.40
N GLU A 73 22.02 -12.62 -4.16
CA GLU A 73 22.79 -13.07 -3.02
C GLU A 73 22.67 -14.59 -3.03
N GLU A 74 23.78 -15.30 -3.27
CA GLU A 74 23.82 -16.76 -3.22
C GLU A 74 23.28 -17.17 -1.85
N GLY A 75 22.12 -17.82 -1.85
CA GLY A 75 21.36 -18.10 -0.64
C GLY A 75 22.26 -18.69 0.43
N TYR A 76 22.24 -18.11 1.62
CA TYR A 76 22.99 -18.64 2.75
C TYR A 76 22.66 -20.12 2.93
N GLU A 77 23.64 -21.00 2.75
CA GLU A 77 23.50 -22.42 3.13
C GLU A 77 23.35 -22.47 4.65
N GLU A 78 22.22 -22.97 5.15
CA GLU A 78 22.04 -23.28 6.56
C GLU A 78 22.93 -24.48 6.89
N GLU A 79 24.07 -24.26 7.54
CA GLU A 79 24.86 -25.34 8.14
C GLU A 79 24.07 -25.93 9.32
N GLY A 80 23.63 -27.18 9.16
CA GLY A 80 22.84 -27.94 10.15
C GLY A 80 23.62 -28.51 11.33
#